data_AF-A0A1V9DY83-F1
#
_entry.id   AF-A0A1V9DY83-F1
#
_cell.length_a   1.000
_cell.length_b   1.000
_cell.length_c   1.000
_cell.angle_alpha   90.00
_cell.angle_beta   90.00
_cell.angle_gamma   90.00
#
_symmetry.space_group_name_H-M   'P 1'
#
loop_
_entity.id
_entity.type
_entity.pdbx_description
1 polymer ?
#
loop_
_entity_poly.entity_id
_entity_poly.type
_entity_poly.pdbx_seq_one_letter_code
_entity_poly.pdbx_strand_id
1 'polypeptide(L)'
;MNKYILVTKLLVCMLMVLPGFSQDNQWLKGTWNGVYFGEKSKLTKTFDTRLQITKMSGSQFEGIVQCILPSDTTVRLHTRITGRIYDHYIMTKLKEVLYFKDPPGQYTWAKHCNLCDSMKYSFEKEGDSVVLQGERRCDTLCDIVARYSKNIGSLVYKPAFLYEPDITPRTFTAKTTVTRTAGTSFSFAKPVYKDSMVGRDYFAGRAVSEATRYHIDADSAEIRFMDNGIVDGDTISVYYNGQLLVPKLCLKEKPYIVKIPLFPGYPNRLVIYAESLGTFPPNTAYVRIIYGKKEQSFLLSSTMSKSGSIELYTSQ
;
A
#
# COMPACT_ATOMS: atom_id res chain seq x y z
N MET A 1 31.11 65.58 -45.57
CA MET A 1 29.99 66.08 -44.75
C MET A 1 29.45 64.93 -43.91
N ASN A 2 29.62 65.02 -42.59
CA ASN A 2 29.07 64.09 -41.60
C ASN A 2 27.55 64.04 -41.66
N LYS A 3 26.95 62.85 -41.46
CA LYS A 3 25.70 62.67 -40.70
C LYS A 3 25.48 61.21 -40.30
N TYR A 4 25.80 60.94 -39.04
CA TYR A 4 25.28 59.97 -38.07
C TYR A 4 24.31 58.87 -38.57
N ILE A 5 24.78 57.63 -38.56
CA ILE A 5 23.91 56.44 -38.53
C ILE A 5 23.81 55.99 -37.07
N LEU A 6 22.63 56.17 -36.50
CA LEU A 6 22.23 55.73 -35.17
C LEU A 6 22.14 54.20 -35.17
N VAL A 7 23.11 53.52 -34.57
CA VAL A 7 23.05 52.07 -34.35
C VAL A 7 22.21 51.81 -33.10
N THR A 8 20.91 51.60 -33.30
CA THR A 8 20.01 51.14 -32.25
C THR A 8 20.37 49.69 -31.92
N LYS A 9 21.14 49.46 -30.84
CA LYS A 9 21.33 48.13 -30.26
C LYS A 9 19.99 47.69 -29.66
N LEU A 10 19.18 46.99 -30.44
CA LEU A 10 18.06 46.21 -29.90
C LEU A 10 18.68 45.02 -29.14
N LEU A 11 18.93 45.20 -27.85
CA LEU A 11 19.22 44.10 -26.95
C LEU A 11 17.91 43.32 -26.77
N VAL A 12 17.65 42.36 -27.65
CA VAL A 12 16.59 41.37 -27.45
C VAL A 12 17.04 40.53 -26.26
N CYS A 13 16.61 40.94 -25.07
CA CYS A 13 16.67 40.11 -23.88
C CYS A 13 15.66 38.98 -24.12
N MET A 14 16.11 37.95 -24.82
CA MET A 14 15.40 36.69 -24.93
C MET A 14 15.41 36.13 -23.51
N LEU A 15 14.38 36.46 -22.75
CA LEU A 15 13.97 35.72 -21.55
C LEU A 15 13.75 34.30 -22.03
N MET A 16 14.83 33.50 -22.05
CA MET A 16 14.74 32.07 -21.97
C MET A 16 14.09 31.81 -20.61
N VAL A 17 12.76 31.77 -20.62
CA VAL A 17 12.01 31.03 -19.62
C VAL A 17 12.50 29.60 -19.81
N LEU A 18 13.57 29.26 -19.09
CA LEU A 18 13.91 27.88 -18.82
C LEU A 18 12.61 27.26 -18.34
N PRO A 19 12.08 26.20 -18.97
CA PRO A 19 10.97 25.48 -18.40
C PRO A 19 11.48 24.99 -17.05
N GLY A 20 11.08 25.68 -15.98
CA GLY A 20 11.37 25.29 -14.62
C GLY A 20 10.99 23.82 -14.54
N PHE A 21 11.96 22.99 -14.18
CA PHE A 21 11.88 21.54 -14.10
C PHE A 21 10.46 21.12 -13.74
N SER A 22 9.67 20.75 -14.75
CA SER A 22 8.37 20.14 -14.50
C SER A 22 8.71 18.79 -13.93
N GLN A 23 8.76 18.68 -12.59
CA GLN A 23 8.86 17.41 -11.91
C GLN A 23 7.82 16.49 -12.55
N ASP A 24 8.29 15.38 -13.11
CA ASP A 24 7.42 14.44 -13.80
C ASP A 24 6.58 13.70 -12.76
N ASN A 25 5.49 14.33 -12.33
CA ASN A 25 4.59 13.82 -11.31
C ASN A 25 3.72 12.66 -11.85
N GLN A 26 4.00 12.15 -13.04
CA GLN A 26 3.28 11.02 -13.64
C GLN A 26 3.40 9.74 -12.82
N TRP A 27 4.43 9.63 -11.97
CA TRP A 27 4.55 8.53 -11.00
C TRP A 27 3.35 8.44 -10.04
N LEU A 28 2.68 9.58 -9.74
CA LEU A 28 1.51 9.63 -8.88
C LEU A 28 0.24 9.14 -9.61
N LYS A 29 0.20 9.26 -10.94
CA LYS A 29 -0.95 8.85 -11.77
C LYS A 29 -1.23 7.36 -11.68
N GLY A 30 -2.50 6.95 -11.79
CA GLY A 30 -2.92 5.55 -11.75
C GLY A 30 -3.64 5.17 -10.47
N THR A 31 -3.76 3.87 -10.23
CA THR A 31 -4.55 3.33 -9.11
C THR A 31 -3.68 3.12 -7.88
N TRP A 32 -4.14 3.66 -6.77
CA TRP A 32 -3.63 3.44 -5.42
C TRP A 32 -4.66 2.61 -4.65
N ASN A 33 -4.24 1.49 -4.08
CA ASN A 33 -5.13 0.62 -3.30
C ASN A 33 -4.96 0.92 -1.83
N GLY A 34 -6.05 0.90 -1.08
CA GLY A 34 -6.01 1.28 0.32
C GLY A 34 -7.19 0.78 1.12
N VAL A 35 -7.17 1.17 2.38
CA VAL A 35 -8.26 0.99 3.33
C VAL A 35 -8.53 2.32 4.00
N TYR A 36 -9.78 2.58 4.33
CA TYR A 36 -10.10 3.64 5.28
C TYR A 36 -10.96 3.14 6.42
N PHE A 37 -10.81 3.82 7.55
CA PHE A 37 -11.50 3.54 8.79
C PHE A 37 -12.50 4.65 9.07
N GLY A 38 -13.78 4.31 9.15
CA GLY A 38 -14.85 5.22 9.55
C GLY A 38 -15.21 4.98 11.01
N GLU A 39 -14.89 5.92 11.89
CA GLU A 39 -14.99 5.72 13.34
C GLU A 39 -16.39 5.34 13.83
N LYS A 40 -17.43 5.92 13.20
CA LYS A 40 -18.85 5.76 13.59
C LYS A 40 -19.72 5.17 12.48
N SER A 41 -19.10 4.52 11.50
CA SER A 41 -19.84 3.84 10.45
C SER A 41 -20.74 2.75 11.03
N LYS A 42 -22.03 2.80 10.69
CA LYS A 42 -23.03 1.78 11.08
C LYS A 42 -22.97 0.51 10.23
N LEU A 43 -22.22 0.55 9.11
CA LEU A 43 -22.06 -0.57 8.19
C LEU A 43 -20.88 -1.47 8.57
N THR A 44 -19.71 -0.85 8.69
CA THR A 44 -18.45 -1.47 9.08
C THR A 44 -17.47 -0.34 9.39
N LYS A 45 -16.59 -0.55 10.37
CA LYS A 45 -15.55 0.43 10.68
C LYS A 45 -14.47 0.51 9.62
N THR A 46 -14.38 -0.47 8.72
CA THR A 46 -13.32 -0.55 7.70
C THR A 46 -13.91 -0.78 6.31
N PHE A 47 -13.44 -0.02 5.34
CA PHE A 47 -13.81 -0.14 3.94
C PHE A 47 -12.57 -0.23 3.06
N ASP A 48 -12.70 -0.97 1.96
CA ASP A 48 -11.72 -0.95 0.89
C ASP A 48 -11.83 0.37 0.15
N THR A 49 -10.69 0.94 -0.25
CA THR A 49 -10.69 2.16 -1.05
C THR A 49 -9.66 2.15 -2.16
N ARG A 50 -10.01 2.80 -3.27
CA ARG A 50 -9.12 3.01 -4.40
C ARG A 50 -9.06 4.49 -4.73
N LEU A 51 -7.87 5.05 -4.70
CA LEU A 51 -7.59 6.39 -5.19
C LEU A 51 -7.05 6.28 -6.61
N GLN A 52 -7.88 6.64 -7.59
CA GLN A 52 -7.52 6.61 -9.02
C GLN A 52 -7.19 8.02 -9.49
N ILE A 53 -5.92 8.30 -9.71
CA ILE A 53 -5.47 9.59 -10.26
C ILE A 53 -5.45 9.48 -11.77
N THR A 54 -6.37 10.16 -12.43
CA THR A 54 -6.65 9.99 -13.87
C THR A 54 -5.99 11.07 -14.72
N LYS A 55 -5.81 12.26 -14.17
CA LYS A 55 -5.26 13.42 -14.88
C LYS A 55 -4.26 14.17 -14.01
N MET A 56 -3.18 14.63 -14.64
CA MET A 56 -2.08 15.37 -14.02
C MET A 56 -1.82 16.64 -14.82
N SER A 57 -1.60 17.78 -14.14
CA SER A 57 -1.20 19.06 -14.73
C SER A 57 -0.25 19.76 -13.77
N GLY A 58 1.06 19.59 -13.98
CA GLY A 58 2.09 20.08 -13.06
C GLY A 58 1.91 19.50 -11.65
N SER A 59 1.67 20.36 -10.67
CA SER A 59 1.40 19.99 -9.27
C SER A 59 -0.08 19.72 -8.97
N GLN A 60 -0.98 19.88 -9.94
CA GLN A 60 -2.41 19.61 -9.77
C GLN A 60 -2.78 18.26 -10.36
N PHE A 61 -3.77 17.60 -9.77
CA PHE A 61 -4.30 16.35 -10.28
C PHE A 61 -5.80 16.23 -10.08
N GLU A 62 -6.43 15.39 -10.89
CA GLU A 62 -7.83 15.01 -10.78
C GLU A 62 -7.92 13.49 -10.73
N GLY A 63 -8.98 12.99 -10.10
CA GLY A 63 -9.16 11.57 -9.92
C GLY A 63 -10.51 11.19 -9.33
N ILE A 64 -10.59 9.94 -8.92
CA ILE A 64 -11.78 9.34 -8.31
C ILE A 64 -11.31 8.59 -7.06
N VAL A 65 -11.96 8.84 -5.93
CA VAL A 65 -11.87 7.96 -4.76
C VAL A 65 -13.06 7.01 -4.79
N GLN A 66 -12.78 5.73 -4.65
CA GLN A 66 -13.78 4.67 -4.54
C GLN A 66 -13.77 4.15 -3.11
N CYS A 67 -14.94 4.02 -2.51
CA CYS A 67 -15.16 3.34 -1.25
C CYS A 67 -15.98 2.09 -1.54
N ILE A 68 -15.54 0.93 -1.08
CA ILE A 68 -16.11 -0.36 -1.41
C ILE A 68 -16.38 -1.11 -0.11
N LEU A 69 -17.59 -1.64 0.03
CA LEU A 69 -17.93 -2.50 1.16
C LEU A 69 -17.21 -3.84 0.98
N PRO A 70 -16.36 -4.29 1.92
CA PRO A 70 -15.54 -5.46 1.64
C PRO A 70 -16.35 -6.78 1.60
N SER A 71 -17.52 -6.84 2.27
CA SER A 71 -18.42 -8.01 2.22
C SER A 71 -19.28 -8.13 0.96
N ASP A 72 -19.47 -7.02 0.23
CA ASP A 72 -20.20 -6.99 -1.04
C ASP A 72 -19.61 -5.88 -1.91
N THR A 73 -18.72 -6.26 -2.82
CA THR A 73 -18.00 -5.31 -3.68
C THR A 73 -18.88 -4.57 -4.67
N THR A 74 -20.15 -4.97 -4.82
CA THR A 74 -21.13 -4.23 -5.63
C THR A 74 -21.61 -2.97 -4.89
N VAL A 75 -21.59 -2.97 -3.56
CA VAL A 75 -21.91 -1.83 -2.71
C VAL A 75 -20.69 -0.91 -2.63
N ARG A 76 -20.79 0.25 -3.29
CA ARG A 76 -19.66 1.16 -3.45
C ARG A 76 -20.10 2.60 -3.66
N LEU A 77 -19.24 3.54 -3.29
CA LEU A 77 -19.38 4.98 -3.48
C LEU A 77 -18.17 5.48 -4.28
N HIS A 78 -18.39 6.19 -5.38
CA HIS A 78 -17.35 6.83 -6.16
C HIS A 78 -17.53 8.35 -6.08
N THR A 79 -16.47 9.05 -5.70
CA THR A 79 -16.48 10.51 -5.57
C THR A 79 -15.34 11.08 -6.39
N ARG A 80 -15.64 12.10 -7.21
CA ARG A 80 -14.59 12.85 -7.91
C ARG A 80 -13.74 13.58 -6.90
N ILE A 81 -12.44 13.68 -7.18
CA ILE A 81 -11.51 14.48 -6.40
C ILE A 81 -10.71 15.43 -7.28
N THR A 82 -10.29 16.52 -6.66
CA THR A 82 -9.16 17.33 -7.13
C THR A 82 -8.07 17.28 -6.08
N GLY A 83 -6.81 17.37 -6.47
CA GLY A 83 -5.73 17.47 -5.52
C GLY A 83 -4.56 18.30 -5.99
N ARG A 84 -3.69 18.61 -5.04
CA ARG A 84 -2.47 19.38 -5.25
C ARG A 84 -1.31 18.70 -4.51
N ILE A 85 -0.19 18.62 -5.20
CA ILE A 85 1.07 18.09 -4.70
C ILE A 85 1.84 19.24 -4.07
N TYR A 86 2.31 19.00 -2.85
CA TYR A 86 3.28 19.80 -2.14
C TYR A 86 4.53 18.96 -1.93
N ASP A 87 5.56 19.59 -1.39
CA ASP A 87 6.88 19.00 -1.21
C ASP A 87 6.84 17.63 -0.49
N HIS A 88 6.15 17.57 0.66
CA HIS A 88 6.12 16.38 1.53
C HIS A 88 4.73 15.75 1.70
N TYR A 89 3.73 16.22 0.96
CA TYR A 89 2.36 15.74 1.10
C TYR A 89 1.51 16.05 -0.15
N ILE A 90 0.38 15.37 -0.27
CA ILE A 90 -0.70 15.79 -1.17
C ILE A 90 -1.89 16.28 -0.37
N MET A 91 -2.65 17.19 -0.96
CA MET A 91 -3.98 17.57 -0.48
C MET A 91 -5.01 17.08 -1.49
N THR A 92 -6.11 16.49 -1.02
CA THR A 92 -7.26 16.15 -1.87
C THR A 92 -8.53 16.83 -1.37
N LYS A 93 -9.37 17.29 -2.29
CA LYS A 93 -10.70 17.83 -2.02
C LYS A 93 -11.72 16.96 -2.73
N LEU A 94 -12.66 16.44 -1.97
CA LEU A 94 -13.82 15.74 -2.52
C LEU A 94 -14.72 16.72 -3.29
N LYS A 95 -15.25 16.28 -4.42
CA LYS A 95 -16.15 17.01 -5.30
C LYS A 95 -17.49 16.29 -5.38
N GLU A 96 -18.08 16.14 -6.55
CA GLU A 96 -19.35 15.47 -6.71
C GLU A 96 -19.24 13.93 -6.60
N VAL A 97 -20.33 13.31 -6.14
CA VAL A 97 -20.50 11.86 -6.17
C VAL A 97 -20.83 11.46 -7.61
N LEU A 98 -20.03 10.55 -8.18
CA LEU A 98 -20.20 10.06 -9.55
C LEU A 98 -21.10 8.81 -9.60
N TYR A 99 -21.01 7.98 -8.57
CA TYR A 99 -21.77 6.74 -8.47
C TYR A 99 -21.96 6.36 -7.00
N PHE A 100 -23.10 5.78 -6.67
CA PHE A 100 -23.27 5.06 -5.42
C PHE A 100 -24.21 3.87 -5.61
N LYS A 101 -23.94 2.79 -4.88
CA LYS A 101 -24.90 1.75 -4.58
C LYS A 101 -24.91 1.58 -3.07
N ASP A 102 -26.04 1.91 -2.45
CA ASP A 102 -26.23 1.72 -1.03
C ASP A 102 -26.38 0.21 -0.72
N PRO A 103 -25.93 -0.25 0.46
CA PRO A 103 -26.14 -1.63 0.90
C PRO A 103 -27.63 -1.92 1.12
N PRO A 104 -28.05 -3.19 0.97
CA PRO A 104 -29.42 -3.58 1.28
C PRO A 104 -29.75 -3.28 2.76
N GLY A 105 -30.92 -2.68 3.02
CA GLY A 105 -31.36 -2.28 4.35
C GLY A 105 -31.51 -0.76 4.51
N GLN A 106 -31.36 -0.25 5.74
CA GLN A 106 -31.59 1.18 6.08
C GLN A 106 -30.31 2.04 6.10
N TYR A 107 -29.19 1.51 5.65
CA TYR A 107 -27.89 2.19 5.72
C TYR A 107 -27.53 2.82 4.38
N THR A 108 -26.97 4.03 4.40
CA THR A 108 -26.56 4.75 3.20
C THR A 108 -25.16 5.32 3.34
N TRP A 109 -24.51 5.54 2.21
CA TRP A 109 -23.23 6.23 2.17
C TRP A 109 -23.35 7.71 2.58
N ALA A 110 -22.34 8.21 3.30
CA ALA A 110 -22.21 9.63 3.62
C ALA A 110 -21.81 10.43 2.36
N LYS A 111 -22.82 10.93 1.64
CA LYS A 111 -22.65 11.60 0.33
C LYS A 111 -22.24 13.08 0.47
N HIS A 112 -22.36 13.65 1.67
CA HIS A 112 -22.08 15.07 1.96
C HIS A 112 -20.62 15.35 2.35
N CYS A 113 -19.74 14.35 2.33
CA CYS A 113 -18.34 14.53 2.73
C CYS A 113 -17.54 15.45 1.78
N ASN A 114 -18.13 15.91 0.68
CA ASN A 114 -17.59 16.96 -0.19
C ASN A 114 -17.63 18.37 0.43
N LEU A 115 -18.49 18.57 1.43
CA LEU A 115 -18.56 19.79 2.22
C LEU A 115 -17.35 19.92 3.17
N CYS A 116 -16.74 18.80 3.57
CA CYS A 116 -15.55 18.77 4.41
C CYS A 116 -14.34 19.42 3.77
N ASP A 117 -13.43 19.97 4.58
CA ASP A 117 -12.16 20.52 4.12
C ASP A 117 -11.27 19.50 3.39
N SER A 118 -10.24 20.02 2.73
CA SER A 118 -9.28 19.21 2.00
C SER A 118 -8.51 18.29 2.96
N MET A 119 -8.33 17.03 2.57
CA MET A 119 -7.63 16.03 3.35
C MET A 119 -6.14 16.01 2.98
N LYS A 120 -5.28 16.05 3.99
CA LYS A 120 -3.81 15.97 3.85
C LYS A 120 -3.36 14.52 3.90
N TYR A 121 -2.46 14.14 3.00
CA TYR A 121 -1.79 12.84 3.02
C TYR A 121 -0.27 13.00 3.04
N SER A 122 0.40 12.45 4.04
CA SER A 122 1.86 12.34 4.07
C SER A 122 2.34 11.18 3.19
N PHE A 123 3.54 11.32 2.65
CA PHE A 123 4.24 10.24 1.97
C PHE A 123 5.08 9.43 2.96
N GLU A 124 5.01 8.11 2.84
CA GLU A 124 5.91 7.18 3.51
C GLU A 124 6.50 6.21 2.47
N LYS A 125 7.78 5.89 2.58
CA LYS A 125 8.39 4.85 1.75
C LYS A 125 8.31 3.51 2.48
N GLU A 126 7.77 2.50 1.81
CA GLU A 126 7.68 1.14 2.34
C GLU A 126 8.20 0.16 1.27
N GLY A 127 9.49 -0.15 1.35
CA GLY A 127 10.19 -0.94 0.32
C GLY A 127 10.16 -0.27 -1.05
N ASP A 128 9.58 -0.96 -2.03
CA ASP A 128 9.38 -0.46 -3.41
C ASP A 128 8.02 0.23 -3.61
N SER A 129 7.28 0.47 -2.52
CA SER A 129 6.01 1.16 -2.53
C SER A 129 6.11 2.53 -1.89
N VAL A 130 5.27 3.43 -2.37
CA VAL A 130 4.94 4.66 -1.66
C VAL A 130 3.59 4.45 -0.99
N VAL A 131 3.51 4.92 0.25
CA VAL A 131 2.30 4.92 1.06
C VAL A 131 1.84 6.36 1.23
N LEU A 132 0.54 6.56 1.10
CA LEU A 132 -0.14 7.81 1.43
C LEU A 132 -0.97 7.56 2.69
N GLN A 133 -0.75 8.36 3.73
CA GLN A 133 -1.54 8.27 4.95
C GLN A 133 -2.14 9.63 5.28
N GLY A 134 -3.45 9.65 5.51
CA GLY A 134 -4.16 10.88 5.82
C GLY A 134 -5.31 10.65 6.79
N GLU A 135 -5.67 11.72 7.49
CA GLU A 135 -6.81 11.77 8.39
C GLU A 135 -7.68 12.95 8.00
N ARG A 136 -9.00 12.75 8.04
CA ARG A 136 -9.99 13.80 7.90
C ARG A 136 -10.82 13.85 9.15
N ARG A 137 -10.89 15.04 9.74
CA ARG A 137 -11.83 15.42 10.80
C ARG A 137 -12.80 16.43 10.24
N CYS A 138 -14.06 16.08 10.20
CA CYS A 138 -15.13 16.85 9.58
C CYS A 138 -16.41 16.70 10.40
N ASP A 139 -16.97 15.49 10.44
CA ASP A 139 -18.13 15.14 11.23
C ASP A 139 -18.16 13.63 11.47
N THR A 140 -19.09 13.20 12.31
CA THR A 140 -19.19 11.79 12.72
C THR A 140 -19.34 10.77 11.58
N LEU A 141 -19.85 11.16 10.41
CA LEU A 141 -20.06 10.28 9.26
C LEU A 141 -18.91 10.36 8.24
N CYS A 142 -18.16 11.47 8.25
CA CYS A 142 -17.08 11.74 7.32
C CYS A 142 -15.68 11.65 7.94
N ASP A 143 -15.58 11.51 9.26
CA ASP A 143 -14.34 11.28 9.98
C ASP A 143 -13.72 9.95 9.54
N ILE A 144 -12.53 10.04 8.93
CA ILE A 144 -11.83 8.89 8.39
C ILE A 144 -10.32 8.97 8.57
N VAL A 145 -9.70 7.81 8.72
CA VAL A 145 -8.27 7.61 8.48
C VAL A 145 -8.12 6.76 7.22
N ALA A 146 -7.37 7.23 6.23
CA ALA A 146 -7.14 6.52 4.97
C ALA A 146 -5.65 6.23 4.77
N ARG A 147 -5.34 5.01 4.37
CA ARG A 147 -3.98 4.58 3.98
C ARG A 147 -4.03 3.95 2.60
N TYR A 148 -3.27 4.50 1.66
CA TYR A 148 -3.13 3.99 0.31
C TYR A 148 -1.69 3.53 0.06
N SER A 149 -1.51 2.54 -0.80
CA SER A 149 -0.20 2.06 -1.24
C SER A 149 -0.20 1.89 -2.76
N LYS A 150 0.96 2.18 -3.35
CA LYS A 150 1.25 1.92 -4.75
C LYS A 150 2.70 1.50 -4.90
N ASN A 151 2.92 0.38 -5.58
CA ASN A 151 4.25 -0.05 -5.98
C ASN A 151 4.73 0.86 -7.12
N ILE A 152 5.92 1.45 -6.95
CA ILE A 152 6.53 2.34 -7.94
C ILE A 152 7.86 1.77 -8.47
N GLY A 153 8.23 0.55 -8.05
CA GLY A 153 9.48 -0.12 -8.41
C GLY A 153 10.73 0.53 -7.79
N SER A 154 11.84 -0.21 -7.83
CA SER A 154 13.13 0.23 -7.29
C SER A 154 13.86 1.26 -8.17
N LEU A 155 13.54 1.31 -9.46
CA LEU A 155 14.26 2.13 -10.47
C LEU A 155 13.67 3.54 -10.69
N VAL A 156 12.42 3.80 -10.27
CA VAL A 156 11.80 5.14 -10.35
C VAL A 156 12.15 5.98 -9.11
N TYR A 157 12.70 5.36 -8.06
CA TYR A 157 13.24 6.07 -6.91
C TYR A 157 14.66 6.61 -7.18
N LYS A 158 14.84 7.39 -8.26
CA LYS A 158 15.86 8.43 -8.27
C LYS A 158 15.24 9.64 -7.60
N PRO A 159 15.66 10.01 -6.39
CA PRO A 159 15.09 11.15 -5.70
C PRO A 159 15.51 12.41 -6.44
N ALA A 160 14.66 12.91 -7.34
CA ALA A 160 14.63 14.35 -7.61
C ALA A 160 14.00 15.11 -6.42
N PHE A 161 13.54 14.38 -5.38
CA PHE A 161 12.91 14.88 -4.17
C PHE A 161 13.84 14.93 -2.93
N LEU A 162 15.11 14.50 -3.01
CA LEU A 162 16.06 14.52 -1.86
C LEU A 162 17.38 15.23 -2.19
N TYR A 163 17.39 16.14 -3.17
CA TYR A 163 18.58 16.97 -3.37
C TYR A 163 18.59 18.07 -2.30
N GLU A 164 19.22 17.79 -1.16
CA GLU A 164 19.83 18.85 -0.35
C GLU A 164 20.97 19.45 -1.18
N PRO A 165 20.94 20.76 -1.49
CA PRO A 165 22.03 21.41 -2.19
C PRO A 165 23.09 21.80 -1.15
N ASP A 166 23.83 20.83 -0.59
CA ASP A 166 25.19 21.04 -0.06
C ASP A 166 25.69 19.83 0.71
N ILE A 167 26.25 18.82 0.02
CA ILE A 167 27.34 18.04 0.63
C ILE A 167 28.24 17.43 -0.45
N THR A 168 29.50 17.84 -0.44
CA THR A 168 30.57 17.28 -1.26
C THR A 168 30.89 15.84 -0.85
N PRO A 169 31.25 14.94 -1.79
CA PRO A 169 31.39 13.52 -1.49
C PRO A 169 32.70 13.23 -0.74
N ARG A 170 32.60 12.63 0.44
CA ARG A 170 33.70 11.87 1.06
C ARG A 170 33.58 10.40 0.71
N THR A 171 34.66 9.88 0.11
CA THR A 171 34.87 8.48 -0.24
C THR A 171 34.88 7.61 1.02
N PHE A 172 34.00 6.62 1.10
CA PHE A 172 34.06 5.58 2.13
C PHE A 172 34.60 4.29 1.54
N THR A 173 35.79 3.91 1.99
CA THR A 173 36.38 2.58 1.79
C THR A 173 35.65 1.57 2.67
N ALA A 174 35.12 0.54 2.03
CA ALA A 174 34.46 -0.57 2.68
C ALA A 174 35.44 -1.40 3.53
N LYS A 175 35.07 -1.65 4.79
CA LYS A 175 35.46 -2.87 5.53
C LYS A 175 34.25 -3.42 6.23
N THR A 176 33.58 -4.36 5.56
CA THR A 176 32.51 -5.16 6.12
C THR A 176 33.11 -6.29 6.95
N THR A 177 32.86 -6.29 8.25
CA THR A 177 32.94 -7.51 9.07
C THR A 177 31.51 -7.88 9.42
N VAL A 178 30.97 -8.91 8.76
CA VAL A 178 29.64 -9.46 9.04
C VAL A 178 29.79 -10.51 10.13
N THR A 179 29.31 -10.22 11.33
CA THR A 179 29.00 -11.26 12.32
C THR A 179 27.50 -11.54 12.23
N ARG A 180 27.17 -12.74 11.76
CA ARG A 180 25.81 -13.29 11.70
C ARG A 180 25.30 -13.59 13.11
N THR A 181 24.16 -13.03 13.48
CA THR A 181 23.22 -13.71 14.39
C THR A 181 21.80 -13.35 13.97
N ALA A 182 21.00 -14.38 13.69
CA ALA A 182 19.65 -14.29 13.17
C ALA A 182 18.66 -13.98 14.31
N GLY A 183 17.74 -13.05 14.03
CA GLY A 183 16.68 -12.64 14.94
C GLY A 183 16.15 -11.28 14.53
N THR A 184 15.45 -11.20 13.40
CA THR A 184 14.78 -9.96 12.99
C THR A 184 13.57 -9.76 13.90
N SER A 185 13.69 -8.91 14.91
CA SER A 185 12.58 -8.51 15.76
C SER A 185 11.67 -7.57 14.96
N PHE A 186 10.56 -8.09 14.44
CA PHE A 186 9.50 -7.28 13.86
C PHE A 186 8.66 -6.65 14.98
N SER A 187 8.45 -5.34 14.92
CA SER A 187 7.50 -4.66 15.81
C SER A 187 6.09 -4.82 15.26
N PHE A 188 5.33 -5.77 15.80
CA PHE A 188 3.95 -6.01 15.40
C PHE A 188 3.02 -4.97 16.04
N ALA A 189 2.39 -4.13 15.23
CA ALA A 189 1.29 -3.31 15.73
C ALA A 189 0.07 -4.21 15.92
N LYS A 190 -0.47 -4.27 17.15
CA LYS A 190 -1.70 -4.99 17.45
C LYS A 190 -2.78 -4.60 16.44
N PRO A 191 -3.44 -5.56 15.77
CA PRO A 191 -4.52 -5.24 14.85
C PRO A 191 -5.59 -4.48 15.63
N VAL A 192 -5.87 -3.25 15.19
CA VAL A 192 -6.78 -2.33 15.88
C VAL A 192 -8.24 -2.81 15.80
N TYR A 193 -8.53 -3.81 14.95
CA TYR A 193 -9.90 -4.23 14.62
C TYR A 193 -10.08 -5.76 14.73
N LYS A 194 -10.88 -6.20 15.71
CA LYS A 194 -11.24 -7.60 15.99
C LYS A 194 -12.00 -8.28 14.84
N ASP A 195 -12.72 -7.47 14.07
CA ASP A 195 -13.54 -7.93 12.94
C ASP A 195 -12.90 -7.58 11.58
N SER A 196 -11.60 -7.26 11.56
CA SER A 196 -10.88 -6.86 10.35
C SER A 196 -10.96 -7.95 9.27
N MET A 197 -11.63 -7.65 8.16
CA MET A 197 -11.71 -8.53 6.98
C MET A 197 -10.54 -8.31 6.01
N VAL A 198 -9.46 -7.65 6.45
CA VAL A 198 -8.36 -7.29 5.55
C VAL A 198 -7.79 -8.56 4.90
N GLY A 199 -7.88 -8.61 3.57
CA GLY A 199 -7.45 -9.76 2.79
C GLY A 199 -8.35 -10.98 2.84
N ARG A 200 -9.66 -10.87 3.16
CA ARG A 200 -10.60 -12.01 3.11
C ARG A 200 -10.94 -12.42 1.68
N ASP A 201 -11.46 -11.47 0.91
CA ASP A 201 -11.96 -11.71 -0.44
C ASP A 201 -11.08 -11.04 -1.49
N TYR A 202 -10.47 -9.90 -1.12
CA TYR A 202 -9.53 -9.16 -1.96
C TYR A 202 -8.36 -8.61 -1.13
N PHE A 203 -7.15 -8.66 -1.70
CA PHE A 203 -5.93 -8.13 -1.11
C PHE A 203 -5.05 -7.51 -2.21
N ALA A 204 -4.65 -6.24 -2.04
CA ALA A 204 -3.82 -5.51 -3.00
C ALA A 204 -4.32 -5.61 -4.46
N GLY A 205 -5.65 -5.56 -4.64
CA GLY A 205 -6.30 -5.64 -5.96
C GLY A 205 -6.46 -7.05 -6.55
N ARG A 206 -6.03 -8.10 -5.83
CA ARG A 206 -6.20 -9.52 -6.23
C ARG A 206 -7.30 -10.17 -5.41
N ALA A 207 -8.03 -11.10 -6.02
CA ALA A 207 -8.92 -11.96 -5.23
C ALA A 207 -8.07 -12.79 -4.24
N VAL A 208 -8.58 -13.08 -3.06
CA VAL A 208 -7.91 -13.99 -2.12
C VAL A 208 -8.61 -15.34 -2.19
N SER A 209 -7.84 -16.43 -2.17
CA SER A 209 -8.41 -17.77 -2.06
C SER A 209 -9.19 -17.89 -0.75
N GLU A 210 -10.29 -18.64 -0.78
CA GLU A 210 -10.97 -19.02 0.46
C GLU A 210 -9.93 -19.55 1.45
N ALA A 211 -9.84 -18.89 2.60
CA ALA A 211 -8.78 -19.16 3.54
C ALA A 211 -9.01 -20.52 4.18
N THR A 212 -7.99 -21.38 4.15
CA THR A 212 -7.98 -22.54 5.05
C THR A 212 -8.04 -21.99 6.47
N ARG A 213 -8.97 -22.50 7.28
CA ARG A 213 -9.09 -22.09 8.68
C ARG A 213 -8.47 -23.16 9.57
N TYR A 214 -7.58 -22.75 10.45
CA TYR A 214 -6.90 -23.66 11.36
C TYR A 214 -7.01 -23.18 12.81
N HIS A 215 -7.48 -24.06 13.68
CA HIS A 215 -7.55 -23.79 15.11
C HIS A 215 -6.13 -23.82 15.67
N ILE A 216 -5.75 -22.77 16.39
CA ILE A 216 -4.44 -22.64 17.02
C ILE A 216 -4.61 -22.20 18.46
N ASP A 217 -3.92 -22.87 19.37
CA ASP A 217 -4.02 -22.62 20.82
C ASP A 217 -2.64 -22.26 21.37
N ALA A 218 -2.26 -20.99 21.19
CA ALA A 218 -1.00 -20.40 21.63
C ALA A 218 -1.07 -18.85 21.54
N ASP A 219 -0.18 -18.17 22.26
CA ASP A 219 -0.03 -16.70 22.20
C ASP A 219 0.85 -16.23 21.03
N SER A 220 1.62 -17.14 20.43
CA SER A 220 2.49 -16.85 19.29
C SER A 220 2.73 -18.11 18.46
N ALA A 221 3.14 -17.90 17.22
CA ALA A 221 3.55 -18.96 16.32
C ALA A 221 4.84 -18.59 15.58
N GLU A 222 5.68 -19.60 15.35
CA GLU A 222 6.76 -19.51 14.39
C GLU A 222 6.25 -20.00 13.02
N ILE A 223 6.36 -19.16 12.00
CA ILE A 223 5.98 -19.48 10.63
C ILE A 223 7.26 -19.64 9.81
N ARG A 224 7.33 -20.75 9.10
CA ARG A 224 8.43 -21.06 8.18
C ARG A 224 7.89 -21.11 6.76
N PHE A 225 8.51 -20.35 5.87
CA PHE A 225 8.20 -20.31 4.45
C PHE A 225 9.31 -20.99 3.66
N MET A 226 8.94 -21.93 2.81
CA MET A 226 9.83 -22.69 1.96
C MET A 226 9.23 -22.82 0.57
N ASP A 227 10.09 -23.12 -0.39
CA ASP A 227 9.68 -23.58 -1.72
C ASP A 227 9.02 -24.97 -1.62
N ASN A 228 8.11 -25.27 -2.55
CA ASN A 228 7.44 -26.57 -2.63
C ASN A 228 8.13 -27.54 -3.61
N GLY A 229 9.45 -27.70 -3.51
CA GLY A 229 10.22 -28.69 -4.25
C GLY A 229 11.37 -28.09 -5.04
N ILE A 230 11.11 -27.71 -6.29
CA ILE A 230 12.14 -27.16 -7.19
C ILE A 230 12.17 -25.64 -7.03
N VAL A 231 13.28 -25.14 -6.48
CA VAL A 231 13.54 -23.69 -6.40
C VAL A 231 13.66 -23.12 -7.81
N ASP A 232 12.62 -22.42 -8.25
CA ASP A 232 12.45 -21.98 -9.63
C ASP A 232 12.44 -20.44 -9.79
N GLY A 233 12.81 -19.74 -8.71
CA GLY A 233 12.92 -18.28 -8.66
C GLY A 233 11.61 -17.56 -8.36
N ASP A 234 10.58 -18.27 -7.93
CA ASP A 234 9.36 -17.62 -7.47
C ASP A 234 9.60 -16.78 -6.20
N THR A 235 8.85 -15.68 -6.08
CA THR A 235 9.03 -14.68 -5.04
C THR A 235 7.67 -14.21 -4.53
N ILE A 236 7.50 -14.19 -3.21
CA ILE A 236 6.28 -13.73 -2.55
C ILE A 236 6.53 -12.55 -1.63
N SER A 237 5.52 -11.72 -1.44
CA SER A 237 5.41 -10.86 -0.26
C SER A 237 4.42 -11.48 0.71
N VAL A 238 4.77 -11.55 2.00
CA VAL A 238 3.95 -12.11 3.07
C VAL A 238 3.31 -10.97 3.84
N TYR A 239 2.00 -11.04 4.03
CA TYR A 239 1.24 -10.10 4.83
C TYR A 239 0.58 -10.82 6.01
N TYR A 240 0.60 -10.18 7.17
CA TYR A 240 -0.04 -10.67 8.37
C TYR A 240 -1.00 -9.60 8.90
N ASN A 241 -2.28 -9.95 9.00
CA ASN A 241 -3.36 -9.04 9.37
C ASN A 241 -3.36 -7.71 8.58
N GLY A 242 -2.99 -7.79 7.30
CA GLY A 242 -2.92 -6.63 6.40
C GLY A 242 -1.63 -5.82 6.44
N GLN A 243 -0.72 -6.12 7.38
CA GLN A 243 0.60 -5.49 7.46
C GLN A 243 1.62 -6.31 6.68
N LEU A 244 2.50 -5.66 5.93
CA LEU A 244 3.60 -6.33 5.24
C LEU A 244 4.56 -6.90 6.28
N LEU A 245 4.68 -8.23 6.29
CA LEU A 245 5.56 -8.96 7.22
C LEU A 245 6.90 -9.27 6.57
N VAL A 246 6.88 -9.81 5.36
CA VAL A 246 8.11 -10.15 4.61
C VAL A 246 7.99 -9.62 3.19
N PRO A 247 8.78 -8.61 2.80
CA PRO A 247 8.81 -8.16 1.41
C PRO A 247 9.65 -9.11 0.54
N LYS A 248 9.14 -9.47 -0.64
CA LYS A 248 9.90 -10.10 -1.73
C LYS A 248 10.79 -11.28 -1.29
N LEU A 249 10.23 -12.17 -0.50
CA LEU A 249 10.84 -13.44 -0.16
C LEU A 249 10.93 -14.33 -1.39
N CYS A 250 12.15 -14.55 -1.87
CA CYS A 250 12.44 -15.63 -2.79
C CYS A 250 12.35 -16.96 -2.03
N LEU A 251 11.45 -17.85 -2.45
CA LEU A 251 11.27 -19.14 -1.80
C LEU A 251 12.47 -20.04 -2.10
N LYS A 252 12.88 -20.79 -1.08
CA LYS A 252 14.03 -21.68 -1.13
C LYS A 252 13.74 -22.93 -0.31
N GLU A 253 14.54 -23.97 -0.51
CA GLU A 253 14.51 -25.18 0.32
C GLU A 253 14.77 -24.86 1.80
N LYS A 254 15.73 -23.96 2.07
CA LYS A 254 16.00 -23.49 3.43
C LYS A 254 14.88 -22.55 3.90
N PRO A 255 14.25 -22.81 5.06
CA PRO A 255 13.14 -22.00 5.53
C PRO A 255 13.54 -20.56 5.88
N TYR A 256 12.69 -19.63 5.46
CA TYR A 256 12.64 -18.30 6.05
C TYR A 256 11.71 -18.34 7.26
N ILE A 257 12.20 -17.89 8.41
CA ILE A 257 11.52 -18.05 9.70
C ILE A 257 11.11 -16.69 10.24
N VAL A 258 9.83 -16.56 10.61
CA VAL A 258 9.27 -15.41 11.31
C VAL A 258 8.52 -15.87 12.54
N LYS A 259 8.53 -15.07 13.61
CA LYS A 259 7.66 -15.29 14.77
C LYS A 259 6.60 -14.22 14.78
N ILE A 260 5.34 -14.62 14.89
CA ILE A 260 4.19 -13.73 14.93
C ILE A 260 3.46 -13.89 16.27
N PRO A 261 2.94 -12.80 16.86
CA PRO A 261 1.97 -12.91 17.94
C PRO A 261 0.65 -13.47 17.38
N LEU A 262 -0.11 -14.18 18.21
CA LEU A 262 -1.49 -14.56 17.94
C LEU A 262 -2.39 -13.72 18.83
N PHE A 263 -3.46 -13.17 18.25
CA PHE A 263 -4.38 -12.28 18.95
C PHE A 263 -5.69 -13.02 19.27
N PRO A 264 -5.97 -13.31 20.56
CA PRO A 264 -7.16 -14.04 20.94
C PRO A 264 -8.47 -13.37 20.52
N GLY A 265 -9.32 -14.11 19.81
CA GLY A 265 -10.59 -13.61 19.31
C GLY A 265 -10.49 -12.69 18.09
N TYR A 266 -9.31 -12.60 17.46
CA TYR A 266 -9.09 -11.90 16.19
C TYR A 266 -8.80 -12.94 15.08
N PRO A 267 -9.20 -12.70 13.81
CA PRO A 267 -8.73 -13.51 12.70
C PRO A 267 -7.24 -13.23 12.50
N ASN A 268 -6.38 -14.22 12.77
CA ASN A 268 -4.95 -14.13 12.53
C ASN A 268 -4.68 -14.60 11.10
N ARG A 269 -4.85 -13.71 10.12
CA ARG A 269 -4.75 -14.04 8.70
C ARG A 269 -3.35 -13.77 8.17
N LEU A 270 -2.83 -14.76 7.48
CA LEU A 270 -1.62 -14.69 6.68
C LEU A 270 -1.99 -14.78 5.20
N VAL A 271 -1.52 -13.82 4.41
CA VAL A 271 -1.70 -13.77 2.95
C VAL A 271 -0.33 -13.83 2.30
N ILE A 272 -0.17 -14.71 1.31
CA ILE A 272 0.96 -14.69 0.41
C ILE A 272 0.55 -14.00 -0.89
N TYR A 273 1.38 -13.09 -1.38
CA TYR A 273 1.16 -12.33 -2.60
C TYR A 273 2.30 -12.64 -3.57
N ALA A 274 1.99 -13.14 -4.76
CA ALA A 274 3.01 -13.43 -5.76
C ALA A 274 3.61 -12.11 -6.33
N GLU A 275 4.89 -11.88 -6.08
CA GLU A 275 5.71 -10.85 -6.73
C GLU A 275 6.25 -11.36 -8.06
N SER A 276 6.55 -12.66 -8.13
CA SER A 276 6.83 -13.41 -9.35
C SER A 276 6.21 -14.82 -9.26
N LEU A 277 5.99 -15.47 -10.40
CA LEU A 277 5.47 -16.84 -10.44
C LEU A 277 6.55 -17.92 -10.52
N GLY A 278 7.82 -17.53 -10.64
CA GLY A 278 8.88 -18.47 -10.96
C GLY A 278 8.78 -19.01 -12.39
N THR A 279 9.43 -20.14 -12.62
CA THR A 279 9.44 -20.85 -13.90
C THR A 279 8.21 -21.76 -14.03
N PHE A 280 7.68 -22.25 -12.91
CA PHE A 280 6.57 -23.19 -12.80
C PHE A 280 5.39 -22.56 -12.03
N PRO A 281 4.54 -21.76 -12.70
CA PRO A 281 3.36 -21.19 -12.07
C PRO A 281 2.34 -22.26 -11.64
N PRO A 282 1.52 -22.03 -10.58
CA PRO A 282 1.48 -20.84 -9.73
C PRO A 282 2.62 -20.82 -8.68
N ASN A 283 2.96 -19.62 -8.18
CA ASN A 283 3.88 -19.50 -7.04
C ASN A 283 3.30 -20.26 -5.85
N THR A 284 4.04 -21.23 -5.31
CA THR A 284 3.54 -22.13 -4.27
C THR A 284 4.50 -22.20 -3.09
N ALA A 285 4.05 -21.64 -1.96
CA ALA A 285 4.79 -21.67 -0.72
C ALA A 285 4.37 -22.87 0.14
N TYR A 286 5.36 -23.63 0.59
CA TYR A 286 5.20 -24.55 1.71
C TYR A 286 5.33 -23.77 3.01
N VAL A 287 4.23 -23.69 3.76
CA VAL A 287 4.13 -22.92 5.00
C VAL A 287 3.99 -23.87 6.18
N ARG A 288 4.99 -23.88 7.06
CA ARG A 288 4.96 -24.65 8.31
C ARG A 288 4.74 -23.70 9.50
N ILE A 289 3.75 -24.02 10.31
CA ILE A 289 3.33 -23.26 11.48
C ILE A 289 3.64 -24.07 12.73
N ILE A 290 4.49 -23.54 13.60
CA ILE A 290 4.93 -24.17 14.84
C ILE A 290 4.42 -23.33 16.00
N TYR A 291 3.73 -23.97 16.95
CA TYR A 291 3.13 -23.30 18.09
C TYR A 291 3.12 -24.23 19.31
N GLY A 292 3.59 -23.74 20.45
CA GLY A 292 3.82 -24.58 21.62
C GLY A 292 4.72 -25.78 21.29
N LYS A 293 4.15 -26.99 21.33
CA LYS A 293 4.82 -28.26 20.98
C LYS A 293 4.26 -28.92 19.70
N LYS A 294 3.41 -28.21 18.95
CA LYS A 294 2.73 -28.71 17.75
C LYS A 294 3.32 -28.05 16.50
N GLU A 295 3.26 -28.78 15.38
CA GLU A 295 3.53 -28.24 14.06
C GLU A 295 2.44 -28.65 13.07
N GLN A 296 2.12 -27.77 12.14
CA GLN A 296 1.19 -28.04 11.04
C GLN A 296 1.70 -27.37 9.76
N SER A 297 1.56 -28.06 8.63
CA SER A 297 1.99 -27.57 7.33
C SER A 297 0.83 -27.34 6.37
N PHE A 298 1.00 -26.36 5.49
CA PHE A 298 0.03 -25.95 4.47
C PHE A 298 0.75 -25.63 3.17
N LEU A 299 0.05 -25.84 2.06
CA LEU A 299 0.46 -25.33 0.75
C LEU A 299 -0.40 -24.12 0.43
N LEU A 300 0.25 -22.97 0.23
CA LEU A 300 -0.42 -21.77 -0.22
C LEU A 300 0.06 -21.44 -1.64
N SER A 301 -0.88 -21.23 -2.55
CA SER A 301 -0.58 -20.88 -3.94
C SER A 301 -1.11 -19.49 -4.30
N SER A 302 -0.34 -18.76 -5.11
CA SER A 302 -0.67 -17.42 -5.61
C SER A 302 -0.39 -17.28 -7.10
N THR A 303 -1.26 -16.52 -7.77
CA THR A 303 -1.09 -16.08 -9.17
C THR A 303 -0.98 -14.56 -9.22
N MET A 304 -0.80 -14.01 -10.43
CA MET A 304 -0.84 -12.56 -10.67
C MET A 304 -2.23 -11.94 -10.45
N SER A 305 -3.29 -12.75 -10.35
CA SER A 305 -4.68 -12.31 -10.15
C SER A 305 -5.31 -12.79 -8.84
N LYS A 306 -4.70 -13.79 -8.16
CA LYS A 306 -5.23 -14.41 -6.95
C LYS A 306 -4.13 -14.64 -5.91
N SER A 307 -4.41 -14.34 -4.64
CA SER A 307 -3.49 -14.53 -3.52
C SER A 307 -3.90 -15.73 -2.68
N GLY A 308 -2.93 -16.48 -2.17
CA GLY A 308 -3.14 -17.58 -1.22
C GLY A 308 -3.26 -17.06 0.21
N SER A 309 -4.10 -17.70 1.04
CA SER A 309 -4.22 -17.29 2.45
C SER A 309 -4.54 -18.44 3.41
N ILE A 310 -4.18 -18.24 4.66
CA ILE A 310 -4.58 -19.06 5.80
C ILE A 310 -5.05 -18.16 6.94
N GLU A 311 -6.10 -18.58 7.64
CA GLU A 311 -6.61 -17.90 8.84
C GLU A 311 -6.42 -18.81 10.05
N LEU A 312 -5.66 -18.32 11.03
CA LEU A 312 -5.47 -19.00 12.31
C LEU A 312 -6.45 -18.40 13.31
N TYR A 313 -7.26 -19.24 13.94
CA TYR A 313 -8.23 -18.81 14.93
C TYR A 313 -7.95 -19.48 16.26
N THR A 314 -8.00 -18.70 17.32
CA THR A 314 -7.89 -19.16 18.71
C THR A 314 -9.29 -19.29 19.28
N SER A 315 -9.53 -20.26 20.17
CA SER A 315 -10.75 -20.23 20.99
C SER A 315 -10.75 -18.97 21.87
N GLN A 316 -11.95 -18.45 22.17
CA GLN A 316 -12.11 -17.40 23.19
C GLN A 316 -11.96 -17.99 24.59
#